data_AF-A0AAE0YGF6-F1
#
_entry.id   AF-A0AAE0YGF6-F1
#
_cell.length_a   1.000
_cell.length_b   1.000
_cell.length_c   1.000
_cell.angle_alpha   90.00
_cell.angle_beta   90.00
_cell.angle_gamma   90.00
#
_symmetry.space_group_name_H-M   'P 1'
#
loop_
_entity.id
_entity.type
_entity.pdbx_description
1 polymer ?
#
loop_
_entity_poly.entity_id
_entity_poly.type
_entity_poly.pdbx_seq_one_letter_code
_entity_poly.pdbx_strand_id
1 'polypeptide(L)'
;MLQKEVKEWLAEYKGLSPTEVHSFACSVVVNEDLLISLYDLFETPPYYVQELDPVCHQLYEFYRSKERKLVLFALQFVPVLAWLYLRCLSFHDNKV
;
A
#
# COMPACT_ATOMS: atom_id res chain seq x y z
N MET A 1 2.35 5.50 -13.60
CA MET A 1 3.55 4.62 -13.54
C MET A 1 3.96 4.56 -12.10
N LEU A 2 3.93 3.37 -11.48
CA LEU A 2 4.30 3.21 -10.07
C LEU A 2 5.66 3.85 -9.76
N GLN A 3 5.68 4.65 -8.69
CA GLN A 3 6.87 5.27 -8.14
C GLN A 3 7.89 4.20 -7.72
N LYS A 4 9.17 4.57 -7.72
CA LYS A 4 10.28 3.62 -7.53
C LYS A 4 10.20 2.95 -6.16
N GLU A 5 9.91 3.76 -5.15
CA GLU A 5 9.81 3.42 -3.74
C GLU A 5 8.75 2.33 -3.52
N VAL A 6 7.60 2.46 -4.18
CA VAL A 6 6.51 1.45 -4.12
C VAL A 6 6.93 0.14 -4.78
N LYS A 7 7.61 0.20 -5.94
CA LYS A 7 8.08 -1.01 -6.63
C LYS A 7 9.11 -1.78 -5.81
N GLU A 8 10.06 -1.06 -5.22
CA GLU A 8 11.09 -1.65 -4.38
C GLU A 8 10.48 -2.28 -3.12
N TRP A 9 9.54 -1.58 -2.47
CA TRP A 9 8.80 -2.11 -1.32
C TRP A 9 8.00 -3.39 -1.63
N LEU A 10 7.32 -3.44 -2.78
CA LEU A 10 6.59 -4.64 -3.24
C LEU A 10 7.55 -5.81 -3.50
N ALA A 11 8.69 -5.53 -4.14
CA ALA A 11 9.69 -6.55 -4.46
C ALA A 11 10.41 -7.08 -3.22
N GLU A 12 10.76 -6.19 -2.28
CA GLU A 12 11.42 -6.52 -1.02
C GLU A 12 10.56 -7.50 -0.22
N TYR A 13 9.31 -7.15 0.08
CA TYR A 13 8.44 -7.99 0.90
C TYR A 13 8.21 -9.38 0.30
N LYS A 14 8.06 -9.47 -1.02
CA LYS A 14 7.87 -10.74 -1.74
C LYS A 14 9.06 -11.69 -1.59
N GLY A 15 10.26 -11.14 -1.40
CA GLY A 15 11.50 -11.91 -1.26
C GLY A 15 11.87 -12.30 0.18
N LEU A 16 11.14 -11.83 1.19
CA LEU A 16 11.51 -12.01 2.59
C LEU A 16 11.31 -13.46 3.07
N SER A 17 12.27 -13.94 3.84
CA SER A 17 12.08 -15.10 4.69
C SER A 17 11.27 -14.73 5.95
N PRO A 18 10.59 -15.69 6.61
CA PRO A 18 9.82 -15.42 7.83
C PRO A 18 10.63 -14.77 8.97
N THR A 19 11.95 -15.00 9.01
CA THR A 19 12.86 -14.44 10.01
C THR A 19 13.17 -12.96 9.79
N GLU A 20 13.02 -12.45 8.56
CA GLU A 20 13.35 -11.08 8.20
C GLU A 20 12.15 -10.12 8.32
N VAL A 21 10.94 -10.68 8.42
CA VAL A 21 9.67 -9.91 8.47
C VAL A 21 9.67 -8.86 9.58
N HIS A 22 10.20 -9.19 10.76
CA HIS A 22 10.22 -8.23 11.88
C HIS A 22 11.14 -7.04 11.59
N SER A 23 12.34 -7.30 11.06
CA SER A 23 13.29 -6.25 10.68
C SER A 23 12.73 -5.36 9.59
N PHE A 24 12.12 -5.94 8.56
CA PHE A 24 11.39 -5.22 7.52
C PHE A 24 10.25 -4.37 8.10
N ALA A 25 9.46 -4.93 9.01
CA ALA A 25 8.37 -4.19 9.64
C ALA A 25 8.87 -2.99 10.47
N CYS A 26 10.10 -3.05 10.99
CA CYS A 26 10.71 -1.91 11.67
C CYS A 26 11.20 -0.82 10.70
N SER A 27 11.69 -1.20 9.53
CA SER A 27 12.17 -0.22 8.53
C SER A 27 11.02 0.45 7.78
N VAL A 28 10.00 -0.32 7.38
CA VAL A 28 8.90 0.18 6.55
C VAL A 28 8.06 1.24 7.25
N VAL A 29 7.87 1.13 8.58
CA VAL A 29 7.04 2.06 9.36
C VAL A 29 7.65 3.45 9.53
N VAL A 30 8.95 3.59 9.28
CA VAL A 30 9.68 4.87 9.34
C VAL A 30 10.11 5.36 7.96
N ASN A 31 9.71 4.67 6.88
CA ASN A 31 10.06 5.06 5.52
C ASN A 31 9.10 6.15 5.02
N GLU A 32 9.46 7.41 5.25
CA GLU A 32 8.65 8.58 4.88
C GLU A 32 8.45 8.70 3.36
N ASP A 33 9.48 8.41 2.57
CA ASP A 33 9.40 8.48 1.10
C ASP A 33 8.34 7.49 0.58
N LEU A 34 8.33 6.25 1.09
CA LEU A 34 7.29 5.28 0.75
C LEU A 34 5.89 5.76 1.16
N LEU A 35 5.74 6.35 2.35
CA LEU A 35 4.44 6.87 2.79
C LEU A 35 3.94 7.95 1.83
N ILE A 36 4.80 8.91 1.47
CA ILE A 36 4.47 9.96 0.50
C ILE A 36 4.04 9.34 -0.83
N SER A 37 4.80 8.37 -1.34
CA SER A 37 4.47 7.67 -2.58
C SER A 37 3.13 6.93 -2.53
N LEU A 38 2.78 6.32 -1.39
CA LEU A 38 1.52 5.61 -1.22
C LEU A 38 0.33 6.57 -1.13
N TYR A 39 0.47 7.69 -0.41
CA TYR A 39 -0.58 8.72 -0.38
C TYR A 39 -0.79 9.36 -1.76
N ASP A 40 0.28 9.71 -2.47
CA ASP A 40 0.19 10.24 -3.83
C ASP A 40 -0.54 9.26 -4.76
N LEU A 41 -0.23 7.96 -4.67
CA LEU A 41 -0.92 6.92 -5.45
C LEU A 41 -2.44 6.88 -5.18
N PHE A 42 -2.88 7.08 -3.95
CA PHE A 42 -4.29 7.00 -3.58
C PHE A 42 -5.06 8.31 -3.75
N GLU A 43 -4.39 9.45 -3.67
CA GLU A 43 -5.03 10.77 -3.71
C GLU A 43 -4.96 11.41 -5.09
N THR A 44 -3.89 11.16 -5.87
CA THR A 44 -3.63 11.84 -7.13
C THR A 44 -4.11 11.03 -8.34
N PRO A 45 -5.16 11.47 -9.06
CA PRO A 45 -5.58 10.82 -10.31
C PRO A 45 -4.53 11.06 -11.43
N PRO A 46 -4.47 10.20 -12.46
CA PRO A 46 -5.38 9.10 -12.77
C PRO A 46 -5.11 7.82 -11.96
N TYR A 47 -6.18 7.14 -11.55
CA TYR A 47 -6.10 5.88 -10.81
C TYR A 47 -6.09 4.70 -11.78
N TYR A 48 -5.03 3.92 -11.77
CA TYR A 48 -4.90 2.72 -12.61
C TYR A 48 -4.95 1.46 -11.76
N VAL A 49 -5.85 0.52 -12.07
CA VAL A 49 -5.97 -0.73 -11.31
C VAL A 49 -4.70 -1.56 -11.31
N GLN A 50 -3.99 -1.60 -12.43
CA GLN A 50 -2.68 -2.28 -12.50
C GLN A 50 -1.63 -1.72 -11.52
N GLU A 51 -1.84 -0.50 -11.00
CA GLU A 51 -0.97 0.13 -10.01
C GLU A 51 -1.53 -0.02 -8.59
N LEU A 52 -2.85 0.10 -8.43
CA LEU A 52 -3.53 -0.03 -7.13
C LEU A 52 -3.60 -1.48 -6.63
N ASP A 53 -3.91 -2.44 -7.50
CA ASP A 53 -4.13 -3.85 -7.16
C ASP A 53 -2.95 -4.47 -6.38
N PRO A 54 -1.68 -4.40 -6.83
CA PRO A 54 -0.58 -5.00 -6.08
C PRO A 54 -0.35 -4.32 -4.71
N VAL A 55 -0.59 -3.01 -4.61
CA VAL A 55 -0.44 -2.27 -3.35
C VAL A 55 -1.54 -2.65 -2.37
N CYS A 56 -2.80 -2.67 -2.81
CA CYS A 56 -3.93 -3.10 -2.00
C CYS A 56 -3.76 -4.56 -1.52
N HIS A 57 -3.26 -5.44 -2.40
CA HIS A 57 -2.99 -6.83 -2.03
C HIS A 57 -1.92 -6.92 -0.94
N GLN A 58 -0.82 -6.17 -1.04
CA GLN A 58 0.21 -6.18 -0.02
C GLN A 58 -0.27 -5.59 1.32
N LEU A 59 -1.05 -4.51 1.30
CA LEU A 59 -1.67 -3.95 2.52
C LEU A 59 -2.63 -4.95 3.18
N TYR A 60 -3.37 -5.72 2.38
CA TYR A 60 -4.24 -6.79 2.88
C TYR A 60 -3.43 -7.91 3.55
N GLU A 61 -2.32 -8.34 2.94
CA GLU A 61 -1.41 -9.33 3.54
C GLU A 61 -0.77 -8.81 4.83
N PHE A 62 -0.40 -7.53 4.89
CA PHE A 62 0.11 -6.88 6.11
C PHE A 62 -0.93 -6.91 7.23
N TYR A 63 -2.18 -6.58 6.92
CA TYR A 63 -3.29 -6.61 7.88
C TYR A 63 -3.55 -8.03 8.42
N ARG A 64 -3.36 -9.07 7.61
CA ARG A 64 -3.52 -10.47 8.02
C ARG A 64 -2.30 -11.06 8.72
N SER A 65 -1.16 -10.38 8.67
CA SER A 65 0.06 -10.85 9.31
C SER A 65 -0.08 -10.86 10.84
N LYS A 66 0.79 -11.62 11.51
CA LYS A 66 0.90 -11.60 12.99
C LYS A 66 1.81 -10.47 13.50
N GLU A 67 2.40 -9.68 12.61
CA GLU A 67 3.33 -8.61 12.95
C GLU A 67 2.55 -7.31 13.16
N ARG A 68 2.44 -6.89 14.42
CA ARG A 68 1.63 -5.73 14.83
C ARG A 68 2.01 -4.45 14.09
N LYS A 69 3.29 -4.25 13.78
CA LYS A 69 3.76 -3.08 13.03
C LYS A 69 3.18 -3.03 11.62
N LEU A 70 3.14 -4.16 10.92
CA LEU A 70 2.56 -4.26 9.58
C LEU A 70 1.04 -4.07 9.62
N VAL A 71 0.36 -4.63 10.62
CA VAL A 71 -1.08 -4.44 10.79
C VAL A 71 -1.42 -2.96 10.97
N LEU A 72 -0.70 -2.25 11.84
CA LEU A 72 -0.91 -0.82 12.05
C LEU A 72 -0.54 0.01 10.81
N PHE A 73 0.55 -0.36 10.12
CA PHE A 73 0.94 0.26 8.86
C PHE A 73 -0.16 0.13 7.80
N ALA A 74 -0.82 -1.02 7.68
CA ALA A 74 -1.93 -1.19 6.74
C ALA A 74 -3.15 -0.36 7.14
N LEU A 75 -3.48 -0.34 8.44
CA LEU A 75 -4.67 0.35 8.95
C LEU A 75 -4.63 1.87 8.75
N GLN A 76 -3.46 2.50 8.70
CA GLN A 76 -3.35 3.95 8.50
C GLN A 76 -3.92 4.40 7.14
N PHE A 77 -3.94 3.51 6.13
CA PHE A 77 -4.42 3.81 4.78
C PHE A 77 -5.93 3.57 4.62
N VAL A 78 -6.62 2.99 5.60
CA VAL A 78 -8.06 2.71 5.50
C VAL A 78 -8.90 3.96 5.19
N PRO A 79 -8.66 5.13 5.82
CA PRO A 79 -9.43 6.33 5.52
C PRO A 79 -9.29 6.79 4.06
N VAL A 80 -8.06 6.80 3.52
CA VAL A 80 -7.80 7.24 2.14
C VAL A 80 -8.33 6.22 1.12
N LEU A 81 -8.20 4.93 1.39
CA LEU A 81 -8.76 3.86 0.55
C LEU A 81 -10.30 3.91 0.52
N ALA A 82 -10.94 4.16 1.67
CA ALA A 82 -12.39 4.32 1.74
C ALA A 82 -12.85 5.54 0.92
N TRP A 83 -12.14 6.66 1.03
CA TRP A 83 -12.41 7.85 0.21
C TRP A 83 -12.24 7.56 -1.28
N LEU A 84 -11.13 6.93 -1.69
CA LEU A 84 -10.85 6.56 -3.08
C LEU A 84 -11.97 5.67 -3.65
N TYR A 85 -12.37 4.64 -2.89
CA TYR A 85 -13.45 3.75 -3.28
C TYR A 85 -14.78 4.50 -3.49
N LEU A 86 -15.19 5.32 -2.51
CA LEU A 86 -16.42 6.11 -2.59
C LEU A 86 -16.39 7.12 -3.75
N ARG A 87 -15.22 7.71 -4.01
CA ARG A 87 -14.99 8.61 -5.15
C ARG A 87 -15.20 7.86 -6.47
N CYS A 88 -14.53 6.74 -6.68
CA CYS A 88 -14.65 5.95 -7.91
C CYS A 88 -16.10 5.52 -8.19
N LEU A 89 -16.82 5.08 -7.15
CA LEU A 89 -18.25 4.76 -7.25
C LEU A 89 -19.10 5.97 -7.65
N SER A 90 -18.85 7.13 -7.04
CA SER A 90 -19.66 8.34 -7.28
C SER A 90 -19.47 8.90 -8.68
N PHE A 91 -18.24 8.89 -9.20
CA PHE A 91 -17.91 9.46 -10.50
C PHE A 91 -18.15 8.50 -11.69
N HIS A 92 -18.66 7.28 -11.45
CA HIS A 92 -18.82 6.24 -12.48
C HIS A 92 -17.55 6.09 -13.34
N ASP A 93 -16.38 6.20 -12.69
CA ASP A 93 -15.10 5.95 -13.33
C ASP A 93 -14.99 4.42 -13.53
N ASN A 94 -15.71 3.91 -14.53
CA ASN A 94 -15.74 2.49 -14.94
C ASN A 94 -14.42 2.08 -15.63
N LYS A 95 -13.31 2.74 -15.31
CA LYS A 95 -11.95 2.40 -15.71
C LYS A 95 -11.11 1.94 -14.52
N VAL A 96 -11.78 1.23 -13.60
CA VAL A 96 -11.15 0.29 -12.68
C VAL A 96 -10.81 -0.94 -13.53
#